data_AF-A0A0L6Z8D4-F1
#
_entry.id   AF-A0A0L6Z8D4-F1
#
_cell.length_a   1.000
_cell.length_b   1.000
_cell.length_c   1.000
_cell.angle_alpha   90.00
_cell.angle_beta   90.00
_cell.angle_gamma   90.00
#
_symmetry.space_group_name_H-M   'P 1'
#
loop_
_entity.id
_entity.type
_entity.pdbx_description
1 polymer ?
#
loop_
_entity_poly.entity_id
_entity_poly.type
_entity_poly.pdbx_seq_one_letter_code
_entity_poly.pdbx_strand_id
1 'polypeptide(L)'
;MKIIEATLKDFNTVHEIVHTTITKIYPLYYPIDVVQFFLNHHSIDNIKNALAVEYILLIELQGRIIGTGSIFKNEIKRMFILPEFQGRGYGSVLLKELEHNAENEGYDTIILDASLPGYSLYEKRGYTSVKYNKVVTPKGHVLCYNQMLKAVKNSNFLIDYNNRIFTSISNSDNGEVSNKTIFKYNQQDNIIWAEYFGGEIVKGYLIGTSDIDGKLDFCYQHINTGKQIRTGKCNSTPEILNDGRIKLFEEWEWTNGDISKGSSIIEEI
;
A
#
# COMPACT_ATOMS: atom_id res chain seq x y z
N MET A 1 -12.49 9.44 8.69
CA MET A 1 -12.54 7.99 8.45
C MET A 1 -11.50 7.37 9.35
N LYS A 2 -11.82 6.27 10.04
CA LYS A 2 -10.88 5.55 10.91
C LYS A 2 -10.95 4.07 10.60
N ILE A 3 -9.84 3.38 10.76
CA ILE A 3 -9.80 1.92 10.80
C ILE A 3 -9.61 1.53 12.26
N ILE A 4 -10.39 0.56 12.72
CA ILE A 4 -10.30 0.03 14.09
C ILE A 4 -10.26 -1.49 14.03
N GLU A 5 -9.51 -2.09 14.94
CA GLU A 5 -9.51 -3.53 15.13
C GLU A 5 -10.80 -3.95 15.86
N ALA A 6 -11.47 -4.99 15.36
CA ALA A 6 -12.66 -5.53 15.97
C ALA A 6 -12.30 -6.45 17.15
N THR A 7 -13.14 -6.44 18.16
CA THR A 7 -13.08 -7.35 19.31
C THR A 7 -14.35 -8.20 19.37
N LEU A 8 -14.42 -9.16 20.28
CA LEU A 8 -15.64 -9.94 20.54
C LEU A 8 -16.87 -9.06 20.83
N LYS A 9 -16.69 -7.83 21.33
CA LYS A 9 -17.80 -6.88 21.59
C LYS A 9 -18.45 -6.38 20.29
N ASP A 10 -17.71 -6.41 19.18
CA ASP A 10 -18.13 -5.91 17.88
C ASP A 10 -18.88 -6.97 17.05
N PHE A 11 -19.14 -8.15 17.62
CA PHE A 11 -19.86 -9.25 16.97
C PHE A 11 -21.14 -8.80 16.26
N ASN A 12 -21.99 -8.05 16.95
CA ASN A 12 -23.27 -7.61 16.38
C ASN A 12 -23.06 -6.72 15.15
N THR A 13 -22.09 -5.81 15.20
CA THR A 13 -21.73 -4.91 14.11
C THR A 13 -21.20 -5.67 12.90
N VAL A 14 -20.26 -6.60 13.11
CA VAL A 14 -19.72 -7.44 12.04
C VAL A 14 -20.81 -8.28 11.40
N HIS A 15 -21.62 -8.95 12.23
CA HIS A 15 -22.74 -9.77 11.78
C HIS A 15 -23.74 -8.96 10.95
N GLU A 16 -24.14 -7.77 11.43
CA GLU A 16 -25.06 -6.88 10.73
C GLU A 16 -24.53 -6.48 9.35
N ILE A 17 -23.26 -6.05 9.26
CA ILE A 17 -22.66 -5.61 7.99
C ILE A 17 -22.61 -6.77 7.00
N VAL A 18 -22.12 -7.93 7.44
CA VAL A 18 -21.97 -9.13 6.60
C VAL A 18 -23.34 -9.58 6.07
N HIS A 19 -24.32 -9.79 6.97
CA HIS A 19 -25.64 -10.28 6.58
C HIS A 19 -26.39 -9.25 5.73
N THR A 20 -26.37 -7.97 6.11
CA THR A 20 -27.01 -6.91 5.32
C THR A 20 -26.45 -6.84 3.90
N THR A 21 -25.12 -6.95 3.76
CA THR A 21 -24.47 -6.90 2.46
C THR A 21 -24.80 -8.14 1.63
N ILE A 22 -24.74 -9.34 2.21
CA ILE A 22 -25.10 -10.59 1.51
C ILE A 22 -26.56 -10.53 1.06
N THR A 23 -27.49 -10.23 1.96
CA THR A 23 -28.93 -10.22 1.65
C THR A 23 -29.30 -9.19 0.58
N LYS A 24 -28.65 -8.02 0.54
CA LYS A 24 -29.00 -6.96 -0.42
C LYS A 24 -28.28 -7.07 -1.76
N ILE A 25 -27.02 -7.49 -1.76
CA ILE A 25 -26.17 -7.47 -2.97
C ILE A 25 -26.17 -8.82 -3.69
N TYR A 26 -26.06 -9.92 -2.96
CA TYR A 26 -25.81 -11.23 -3.58
C TYR A 26 -26.97 -11.75 -4.43
N PRO A 27 -28.26 -11.43 -4.17
CA PRO A 27 -29.35 -11.80 -5.07
C PRO A 27 -29.24 -11.23 -6.49
N LEU A 28 -28.43 -10.19 -6.71
CA LEU A 28 -28.17 -9.64 -8.04
C LEU A 28 -27.24 -10.52 -8.88
N TYR A 29 -26.51 -11.43 -8.23
CA TYR A 29 -25.47 -12.28 -8.84
C TYR A 29 -25.80 -13.77 -8.75
N TYR A 30 -26.58 -14.16 -7.75
CA TYR A 30 -26.74 -15.55 -7.36
C TYR A 30 -28.21 -15.90 -7.10
N PRO A 31 -28.62 -17.15 -7.42
CA PRO A 31 -29.90 -17.66 -6.99
C PRO A 31 -29.98 -17.77 -5.45
N ILE A 32 -31.21 -17.75 -4.93
CA ILE A 32 -31.50 -17.58 -3.50
C ILE A 32 -30.85 -18.62 -2.58
N ASP A 33 -30.65 -19.84 -3.06
CA ASP A 33 -30.02 -20.93 -2.31
C ASP A 33 -28.49 -20.81 -2.26
N VAL A 34 -27.86 -20.23 -3.28
CA VAL A 34 -26.45 -19.81 -3.21
C VAL A 34 -26.30 -18.63 -2.25
N VAL A 35 -27.25 -17.69 -2.24
CA VAL A 35 -27.28 -16.62 -1.21
C VAL A 35 -27.40 -17.23 0.19
N GLN A 36 -28.26 -18.24 0.37
CA GLN A 36 -28.39 -18.95 1.65
C GLN A 36 -27.10 -19.69 2.04
N PHE A 37 -26.38 -20.26 1.07
CA PHE A 37 -25.07 -20.85 1.32
C PHE A 37 -24.09 -19.83 1.91
N PHE A 38 -24.05 -18.60 1.38
CA PHE A 38 -23.21 -17.53 1.94
C PHE A 38 -23.67 -17.12 3.35
N LEU A 39 -24.97 -16.99 3.60
CA LEU A 39 -25.48 -16.67 4.94
C LEU A 39 -25.15 -17.76 5.97
N ASN A 40 -25.25 -19.04 5.57
CA ASN A 40 -24.91 -20.17 6.41
C ASN A 40 -23.39 -20.26 6.67
N HIS A 41 -22.58 -19.95 5.65
CA HIS A 41 -21.12 -19.86 5.81
C HIS A 41 -20.75 -18.75 6.80
N HIS A 42 -21.49 -17.63 6.80
CA HIS A 42 -21.34 -16.53 7.74
C HIS A 42 -22.32 -16.64 8.92
N SER A 43 -22.48 -17.85 9.46
CA SER A 43 -23.31 -18.09 10.65
C SER A 43 -22.79 -17.34 11.88
N ILE A 44 -23.64 -17.21 12.89
CA ILE A 44 -23.28 -16.64 14.19
C ILE A 44 -22.02 -17.29 14.75
N ASP A 45 -21.95 -18.62 14.74
CA ASP A 45 -20.81 -19.36 15.30
C ASP A 45 -19.53 -19.13 14.49
N ASN A 46 -19.62 -19.10 13.16
CA ASN A 46 -18.46 -18.85 12.30
C ASN A 46 -17.92 -17.42 12.46
N ILE A 47 -18.79 -16.43 12.65
CA ILE A 47 -18.35 -15.05 12.91
C ILE A 47 -17.73 -14.92 14.30
N LYS A 48 -18.31 -15.57 15.33
CA LYS A 48 -17.70 -15.59 16.68
C LYS A 48 -16.33 -16.26 16.68
N ASN A 49 -16.20 -17.40 16.01
CA ASN A 49 -14.92 -18.08 15.86
C ASN A 49 -13.91 -17.19 15.12
N ALA A 50 -14.34 -16.49 14.05
CA ALA A 50 -13.48 -15.57 13.34
C ALA A 50 -12.96 -14.44 14.24
N LEU A 51 -13.82 -13.81 15.05
CA LEU A 51 -13.43 -12.77 16.01
C LEU A 51 -12.47 -13.26 17.11
N ALA A 52 -12.33 -14.57 17.29
CA ALA A 52 -11.41 -15.16 18.26
C ALA A 52 -10.04 -15.51 17.67
N VAL A 53 -9.94 -15.73 16.35
CA VAL A 53 -8.72 -16.29 15.72
C VAL A 53 -8.19 -15.49 14.53
N GLU A 54 -8.99 -14.58 13.97
CA GLU A 54 -8.61 -13.79 12.81
C GLU A 54 -8.40 -12.34 13.18
N TYR A 55 -7.52 -11.67 12.43
CA TYR A 55 -7.36 -10.23 12.53
C TYR A 55 -8.49 -9.56 11.74
N ILE A 56 -9.37 -8.84 12.43
CA ILE A 56 -10.56 -8.24 11.83
C ILE A 56 -10.51 -6.72 11.98
N LEU A 57 -10.68 -6.03 10.87
CA LEU A 57 -10.74 -4.59 10.78
C LEU A 57 -12.16 -4.12 10.50
N LEU A 58 -12.50 -2.96 11.07
CA LEU A 58 -13.72 -2.22 10.81
C LEU A 58 -13.35 -0.84 10.28
N ILE A 59 -14.17 -0.32 9.37
CA ILE A 59 -14.02 1.05 8.88
C ILE A 59 -15.14 1.93 9.42
N GLU A 60 -14.76 2.98 10.14
CA GLU A 60 -15.65 3.97 10.72
C GLU A 60 -15.68 5.25 9.88
N LEU A 61 -16.89 5.73 9.59
CA LEU A 61 -17.15 7.01 8.96
C LEU A 61 -18.17 7.79 9.78
N GLN A 62 -17.76 8.94 10.31
CA GLN A 62 -18.63 9.87 11.06
C GLN A 62 -19.37 9.17 12.23
N GLY A 63 -18.68 8.34 13.01
CA GLY A 63 -19.27 7.62 14.16
C GLY A 63 -20.05 6.37 13.80
N ARG A 64 -20.15 5.99 12.51
CA ARG A 64 -20.81 4.76 12.07
C ARG A 64 -19.80 3.79 11.48
N ILE A 65 -19.87 2.52 11.88
CA ILE A 65 -19.14 1.45 11.20
C ILE A 65 -19.86 1.09 9.91
N ILE A 66 -19.14 1.17 8.78
CA ILE A 66 -19.72 1.01 7.44
C ILE A 66 -19.18 -0.20 6.68
N GLY A 67 -18.20 -0.90 7.24
CA GLY A 67 -17.60 -2.05 6.59
C GLY A 67 -16.67 -2.83 7.51
N THR A 68 -16.36 -4.05 7.07
CA THR A 68 -15.44 -4.97 7.74
C THR A 68 -14.57 -5.68 6.70
N GLY A 69 -13.36 -6.00 7.10
CA GLY A 69 -12.41 -6.83 6.36
C GLY A 69 -11.63 -7.66 7.37
N SER A 70 -11.11 -8.80 6.96
CA SER A 70 -10.42 -9.69 7.88
C SER A 70 -9.39 -10.54 7.19
N ILE A 71 -8.42 -11.00 7.95
CA ILE A 71 -7.36 -11.86 7.45
C ILE A 71 -7.01 -12.91 8.50
N PHE A 72 -6.72 -14.12 8.03
CA PHE A 72 -6.15 -15.18 8.84
C PHE A 72 -4.86 -15.62 8.18
N LYS A 73 -3.72 -15.41 8.84
CA LYS A 73 -2.39 -15.58 8.22
C LYS A 73 -2.29 -14.69 6.98
N ASN A 74 -2.19 -15.28 5.80
CA ASN A 74 -2.17 -14.58 4.53
C ASN A 74 -3.46 -14.73 3.69
N GLU A 75 -4.55 -15.22 4.30
CA GLU A 75 -5.82 -15.43 3.62
C GLU A 75 -6.82 -14.33 3.97
N ILE A 76 -7.12 -13.46 2.99
CA ILE A 76 -8.14 -12.42 3.16
C ILE A 76 -9.53 -13.04 3.08
N LYS A 77 -10.34 -12.68 4.07
CA LYS A 77 -11.71 -13.15 4.27
C LYS A 77 -12.63 -11.96 4.54
N ARG A 78 -13.94 -12.23 4.55
CA ARG A 78 -15.04 -11.32 4.93
C ARG A 78 -14.84 -9.84 4.59
N MET A 79 -14.55 -9.54 3.33
CA MET A 79 -14.50 -8.16 2.83
C MET A 79 -15.91 -7.68 2.47
N PHE A 80 -16.52 -6.89 3.36
CA PHE A 80 -17.88 -6.37 3.18
C PHE A 80 -17.97 -4.88 3.51
N ILE A 81 -18.51 -4.10 2.58
CA ILE A 81 -18.92 -2.70 2.80
C ILE A 81 -20.43 -2.63 2.65
N LEU A 82 -21.10 -1.93 3.57
CA LEU A 82 -22.54 -1.70 3.50
C LEU A 82 -22.95 -1.12 2.13
N PRO A 83 -24.05 -1.58 1.53
CA PRO A 83 -24.45 -1.23 0.16
C PRO A 83 -24.40 0.26 -0.18
N GLU A 84 -24.91 1.12 0.71
CA GLU A 84 -24.97 2.57 0.50
C GLU A 84 -23.59 3.27 0.45
N PHE A 85 -22.53 2.58 0.89
CA PHE A 85 -21.15 3.08 0.90
C PHE A 85 -20.23 2.40 -0.13
N GLN A 86 -20.75 1.46 -0.94
CA GLN A 86 -19.96 0.79 -1.98
C GLN A 86 -19.57 1.72 -3.13
N GLY A 87 -18.52 1.34 -3.87
CA GLY A 87 -18.01 2.12 -5.01
C GLY A 87 -17.22 3.40 -4.64
N ARG A 88 -16.94 3.63 -3.35
CA ARG A 88 -16.27 4.84 -2.85
C ARG A 88 -14.83 4.62 -2.35
N GLY A 89 -14.24 3.46 -2.65
CA GLY A 89 -12.85 3.14 -2.28
C GLY A 89 -12.64 2.53 -0.90
N TYR A 90 -13.65 2.46 -0.02
CA TYR A 90 -13.51 1.91 1.33
C TYR A 90 -13.03 0.46 1.38
N GLY A 91 -13.51 -0.40 0.46
CA GLY A 91 -13.02 -1.78 0.36
C GLY A 91 -11.54 -1.86 -0.02
N SER A 92 -11.04 -0.91 -0.82
CA SER A 92 -9.61 -0.84 -1.15
C SER A 92 -8.75 -0.39 0.03
N VAL A 93 -9.28 0.51 0.86
CA VAL A 93 -8.61 0.97 2.08
C VAL A 93 -8.45 -0.20 3.06
N LEU A 94 -9.52 -0.94 3.33
CA LEU A 94 -9.46 -2.14 4.19
C LEU A 94 -8.51 -3.19 3.61
N LEU A 95 -8.59 -3.46 2.30
CA LEU A 95 -7.72 -4.42 1.63
C LEU A 95 -6.25 -4.07 1.83
N LYS A 96 -5.85 -2.81 1.59
CA LYS A 96 -4.47 -2.35 1.77
C LYS A 96 -3.96 -2.58 3.20
N GLU A 97 -4.81 -2.33 4.21
CA GLU A 97 -4.41 -2.51 5.61
C GLU A 97 -4.20 -3.99 5.96
N LEU A 98 -5.07 -4.88 5.46
CA LEU A 98 -4.91 -6.32 5.61
C LEU A 98 -3.68 -6.84 4.87
N GLU A 99 -3.38 -6.29 3.70
CA GLU A 99 -2.17 -6.61 2.95
C GLU A 99 -0.92 -6.26 3.75
N HIS A 100 -0.89 -5.07 4.34
CA HIS A 100 0.21 -4.63 5.19
C HIS A 100 0.36 -5.49 6.45
N ASN A 101 -0.75 -5.94 7.06
CA ASN A 101 -0.69 -6.86 8.19
C ASN A 101 -0.03 -8.20 7.80
N ALA A 102 -0.41 -8.80 6.67
CA ALA A 102 0.24 -10.05 6.21
C ALA A 102 1.73 -9.84 5.89
N GLU A 103 2.09 -8.72 5.26
CA GLU A 103 3.49 -8.36 5.00
C GLU A 103 4.29 -8.26 6.30
N ASN A 104 3.75 -7.57 7.31
CA ASN A 104 4.40 -7.43 8.62
C ASN A 104 4.52 -8.76 9.38
N GLU A 105 3.62 -9.71 9.13
CA GLU A 105 3.73 -11.09 9.64
C GLU A 105 4.72 -11.96 8.82
N GLY A 106 5.33 -11.39 7.77
CA GLY A 106 6.39 -12.02 6.98
C GLY A 106 5.88 -12.85 5.79
N TYR A 107 4.62 -12.72 5.40
CA TYR A 107 4.09 -13.39 4.21
C TYR A 107 4.52 -12.66 2.93
N ASP A 108 4.85 -13.43 1.90
CA ASP A 108 5.27 -12.97 0.57
C ASP A 108 4.14 -13.01 -0.47
N THR A 109 3.00 -13.56 -0.07
CA THR A 109 1.85 -13.82 -0.92
C THR A 109 0.58 -13.70 -0.10
N ILE A 110 -0.45 -13.14 -0.71
CA ILE A 110 -1.79 -13.06 -0.13
C ILE A 110 -2.74 -13.80 -1.05
N ILE A 111 -3.61 -14.60 -0.43
CA ILE A 111 -4.62 -15.40 -1.11
C ILE A 111 -6.02 -15.01 -0.64
N LEU A 112 -7.01 -15.25 -1.50
CA LEU A 112 -8.42 -15.07 -1.16
C LEU A 112 -9.32 -15.86 -2.11
N ASP A 113 -10.54 -16.12 -1.66
CA ASP A 113 -11.62 -16.62 -2.50
C ASP A 113 -12.58 -15.47 -2.88
N ALA A 114 -12.58 -15.10 -4.15
CA ALA A 114 -13.38 -14.01 -4.68
C ALA A 114 -14.77 -14.47 -5.14
N SER A 115 -15.81 -13.98 -4.46
CA SER A 115 -17.18 -14.02 -4.97
C SER A 115 -17.35 -13.08 -6.18
N LEU A 116 -18.38 -13.32 -7.00
CA LEU A 116 -18.69 -12.51 -8.19
C LEU A 116 -18.81 -11.01 -7.87
N PRO A 117 -19.50 -10.57 -6.79
CA PRO A 117 -19.54 -9.14 -6.44
C PRO A 117 -18.17 -8.56 -6.07
N GLY A 118 -17.27 -9.36 -5.48
CA GLY A 118 -15.96 -8.93 -5.00
C GLY A 118 -14.84 -9.00 -6.03
N TYR A 119 -14.98 -9.81 -7.08
CA TYR A 119 -13.90 -10.13 -8.02
C TYR A 119 -13.20 -8.88 -8.60
N SER A 120 -13.97 -7.90 -9.07
CA SER A 120 -13.41 -6.70 -9.70
C SER A 120 -12.57 -5.84 -8.74
N LEU A 121 -12.84 -5.87 -7.42
CA LEU A 121 -12.01 -5.17 -6.44
C LEU A 121 -10.60 -5.75 -6.44
N TYR A 122 -10.49 -7.07 -6.36
CA TYR A 122 -9.21 -7.76 -6.25
C TYR A 122 -8.42 -7.70 -7.55
N GLU A 123 -9.07 -7.91 -8.70
CA GLU A 123 -8.44 -7.78 -10.01
C GLU A 123 -7.80 -6.40 -10.21
N LYS A 124 -8.53 -5.32 -9.88
CA LYS A 124 -8.01 -3.94 -9.95
C LYS A 124 -6.87 -3.66 -8.98
N ARG A 125 -6.65 -4.52 -7.98
CA ARG A 125 -5.62 -4.37 -6.94
C ARG A 125 -4.43 -5.31 -7.15
N GLY A 126 -4.36 -5.95 -8.32
CA GLY A 126 -3.22 -6.77 -8.75
C GLY A 126 -3.33 -8.24 -8.35
N TYR A 127 -4.48 -8.68 -7.86
CA TYR A 127 -4.71 -10.11 -7.66
C TYR A 127 -4.99 -10.78 -9.00
N THR A 128 -4.42 -11.96 -9.18
CA THR A 128 -4.62 -12.80 -10.37
C THR A 128 -5.33 -14.09 -9.99
N SER A 129 -6.25 -14.55 -10.84
CA SER A 129 -6.95 -15.81 -10.62
C SER A 129 -5.99 -16.99 -10.82
N VAL A 130 -5.82 -17.82 -9.79
CA VAL A 130 -4.95 -19.00 -9.83
C VAL A 130 -5.73 -20.31 -9.90
N LYS A 131 -6.98 -20.31 -9.44
CA LYS A 131 -7.83 -21.50 -9.47
C LYS A 131 -9.31 -21.12 -9.54
N TYR A 132 -10.03 -21.76 -10.47
CA TYR A 132 -11.49 -21.69 -10.53
C TYR A 132 -12.10 -22.81 -9.68
N ASN A 133 -13.06 -22.45 -8.82
CA ASN A 133 -13.77 -23.39 -7.97
C ASN A 133 -15.29 -23.29 -8.19
N LYS A 134 -15.99 -24.39 -7.89
CA LYS A 134 -17.45 -24.43 -7.91
C LYS A 134 -18.02 -25.29 -6.79
N VAL A 135 -19.16 -24.88 -6.26
CA VAL A 135 -19.96 -25.66 -5.29
C VAL A 135 -21.37 -25.79 -5.85
N VAL A 136 -21.91 -27.01 -5.85
CA VAL A 136 -23.29 -27.27 -6.24
C VAL A 136 -24.14 -27.31 -4.97
N THR A 137 -25.18 -26.50 -4.90
CA THR A 137 -26.12 -26.47 -3.78
C THR A 137 -27.02 -27.71 -3.79
N PRO A 138 -27.71 -28.04 -2.68
CA PRO A 138 -28.68 -29.14 -2.66
C PRO A 138 -29.81 -29.01 -3.70
N LYS A 139 -30.08 -27.80 -4.20
CA LYS A 139 -31.09 -27.55 -5.24
C LYS A 139 -30.51 -27.53 -6.67
N GLY A 140 -29.23 -27.83 -6.83
CA GLY A 140 -28.56 -27.93 -8.13
C GLY A 140 -28.04 -26.61 -8.71
N HIS A 141 -28.20 -25.48 -8.03
CA HIS A 141 -27.56 -24.23 -8.45
C HIS A 141 -26.06 -24.26 -8.15
N VAL A 142 -25.30 -23.48 -8.93
CA VAL A 142 -23.84 -23.50 -8.86
C VAL A 142 -23.33 -22.16 -8.35
N LEU A 143 -22.58 -22.21 -7.24
CA LEU A 143 -21.72 -21.12 -6.81
C LEU A 143 -20.37 -21.26 -7.52
N CYS A 144 -20.01 -20.27 -8.32
CA CYS A 144 -18.69 -20.15 -8.94
C CYS A 144 -17.88 -19.06 -8.23
N TYR A 145 -16.61 -19.32 -7.95
CA TYR A 145 -15.68 -18.37 -7.35
C TYR A 145 -14.24 -18.66 -7.77
N ASN A 146 -13.41 -17.63 -7.78
CA ASN A 146 -12.01 -17.74 -8.12
C ASN A 146 -11.16 -17.62 -6.85
N GLN A 147 -10.25 -18.56 -6.64
CA GLN A 147 -9.13 -18.35 -5.75
C GLN A 147 -8.15 -17.41 -6.46
N MET A 148 -7.83 -16.29 -5.82
CA MET A 148 -6.94 -15.28 -6.35
C MET A 148 -5.72 -15.11 -5.46
N LEU A 149 -4.60 -14.76 -6.08
CA LEU A 149 -3.31 -14.56 -5.43
C LEU A 149 -2.70 -13.23 -5.86
N LYS A 150 -2.07 -12.56 -4.90
CA LYS A 150 -1.18 -11.42 -5.14
C LYS A 150 0.14 -11.68 -4.43
N ALA A 151 1.24 -11.54 -5.14
CA ALA A 151 2.55 -11.48 -4.50
C ALA A 151 2.66 -10.14 -3.76
N VAL A 152 2.99 -10.19 -2.49
CA VAL A 152 3.29 -9.02 -1.68
C VAL A 152 4.77 -9.09 -1.33
N LYS A 153 5.56 -8.18 -1.88
CA LYS A 153 7.00 -8.20 -1.58
C LYS A 153 7.18 -7.57 -0.22
N ASN A 154 7.79 -8.33 0.68
CA ASN A 154 8.26 -7.90 2.00
C ASN A 154 8.99 -6.56 1.84
N SER A 155 8.29 -5.45 2.04
CA SER A 155 8.88 -4.12 2.05
C SER A 155 9.39 -3.85 3.46
N ASN A 156 10.31 -4.69 3.92
CA ASN A 156 11.08 -4.46 5.15
C ASN A 156 12.10 -3.31 4.95
N PHE A 157 11.73 -2.27 4.20
CA PHE A 157 12.56 -1.08 4.11
C PHE A 157 12.52 -0.39 5.47
N LEU A 158 13.67 -0.22 6.10
CA LEU A 158 13.79 0.54 7.35
C LEU A 158 13.32 1.99 7.19
N ILE A 159 13.32 2.52 5.96
CA ILE A 159 13.00 3.90 5.65
C ILE A 159 12.07 3.98 4.43
N ASP A 160 10.96 4.71 4.57
CA ASP A 160 10.06 5.11 3.49
C ASP A 160 10.29 6.58 3.12
N TYR A 161 10.77 6.84 1.90
CA TYR A 161 11.02 8.18 1.34
C TYR A 161 9.79 8.81 0.69
N ASN A 162 8.67 8.10 0.61
CA ASN A 162 7.50 8.57 -0.11
C ASN A 162 6.89 9.83 0.51
N ASN A 163 6.70 10.88 -0.30
CA ASN A 163 6.20 12.20 0.11
C ASN A 163 7.11 12.96 1.10
N ARG A 164 8.37 12.57 1.25
CA ARG A 164 9.34 13.32 2.06
C ARG A 164 9.97 14.45 1.27
N ILE A 165 10.31 15.52 1.98
CA ILE A 165 10.88 16.74 1.40
C ILE A 165 12.21 17.02 2.07
N PHE A 166 13.25 17.25 1.27
CA PHE A 166 14.60 17.52 1.75
C PHE A 166 15.12 18.86 1.26
N THR A 167 16.04 19.46 2.01
CA THR A 167 16.86 20.59 1.58
C THR A 167 18.33 20.31 1.85
N SER A 168 19.24 20.94 1.09
CA SER A 168 20.67 20.78 1.33
C SER A 168 21.16 21.59 2.53
N ILE A 169 21.95 20.95 3.37
CA ILE A 169 22.60 21.55 4.54
C ILE A 169 24.05 21.90 4.20
N SER A 170 24.73 21.04 3.46
CA SER A 170 26.09 21.27 2.98
C SER A 170 26.34 20.60 1.63
N ASN A 171 27.30 21.15 0.89
CA ASN A 171 27.78 20.60 -0.37
C ASN A 171 29.26 20.96 -0.54
N SER A 172 29.97 20.17 -1.33
CA SER A 172 31.33 20.47 -1.79
C SER A 172 31.31 21.62 -2.81
N ASP A 173 32.42 22.37 -2.91
CA ASP A 173 32.51 23.61 -3.69
C ASP A 173 32.20 23.45 -5.19
N ASN A 174 32.31 22.23 -5.72
CA ASN A 174 32.03 21.86 -7.11
C ASN A 174 30.59 21.33 -7.33
N GLY A 175 29.73 21.35 -6.30
CA GLY A 175 28.32 20.99 -6.39
C GLY A 175 27.41 22.20 -6.66
N GLU A 176 26.36 22.02 -7.47
CA GLU A 176 25.41 23.11 -7.82
C GLU A 176 24.18 23.19 -6.89
N VAL A 177 24.07 22.29 -5.91
CA VAL A 177 22.95 22.23 -4.95
C VAL A 177 23.26 23.09 -3.72
N SER A 178 22.27 23.84 -3.24
CA SER A 178 22.37 24.74 -2.07
C SER A 178 21.17 24.59 -1.11
N ASN A 179 21.18 25.30 0.02
CA ASN A 179 20.05 25.33 0.97
C ASN A 179 18.74 25.94 0.43
N LYS A 180 18.75 26.47 -0.80
CA LYS A 180 17.56 26.91 -1.52
C LYS A 180 16.96 25.81 -2.41
N THR A 181 17.65 24.69 -2.56
CA THR A 181 17.23 23.57 -3.41
C THR A 181 16.35 22.63 -2.61
N ILE A 182 15.13 22.40 -3.10
CA ILE A 182 14.14 21.53 -2.48
C ILE A 182 14.02 20.26 -3.30
N PHE A 183 14.03 19.11 -2.64
CA PHE A 183 13.84 17.78 -3.22
C PHE A 183 12.52 17.20 -2.75
N LYS A 184 11.67 16.74 -3.68
CA LYS A 184 10.37 16.13 -3.37
C LYS A 184 10.42 14.64 -3.73
N TYR A 185 10.69 13.81 -2.73
CA TYR A 185 10.85 12.38 -2.92
C TYR A 185 9.51 11.66 -3.03
N ASN A 186 9.51 10.64 -3.86
CA ASN A 186 8.46 9.66 -4.00
C ASN A 186 9.12 8.28 -4.00
N GLN A 187 8.42 7.31 -3.44
CA GLN A 187 8.88 5.94 -3.41
C GLN A 187 7.71 5.00 -3.68
N GLN A 188 8.00 3.98 -4.47
CA GLN A 188 7.14 2.83 -4.64
C GLN A 188 8.03 1.59 -4.65
N ASP A 189 7.81 0.68 -3.70
CA ASP A 189 8.67 -0.47 -3.45
C ASP A 189 10.14 -0.03 -3.24
N ASN A 190 11.09 -0.65 -3.94
CA ASN A 190 12.49 -0.26 -3.91
C ASN A 190 12.83 0.86 -4.91
N ILE A 191 11.87 1.42 -5.64
CA ILE A 191 12.12 2.46 -6.66
C ILE A 191 11.90 3.83 -6.04
N ILE A 192 12.88 4.71 -6.19
CA ILE A 192 12.81 6.10 -5.71
C ILE A 192 12.91 7.05 -6.89
N TRP A 193 12.20 8.17 -6.80
CA TRP A 193 12.40 9.31 -7.69
C TRP A 193 12.08 10.62 -6.99
N ALA A 194 12.72 11.70 -7.43
CA ALA A 194 12.41 13.02 -6.91
C ALA A 194 12.52 14.09 -7.99
N GLU A 195 11.61 15.05 -7.94
CA GLU A 195 11.81 16.34 -8.60
C GLU A 195 12.53 17.28 -7.64
N TYR A 196 13.46 18.07 -8.15
CA TYR A 196 14.16 19.07 -7.36
C TYR A 196 14.37 20.39 -8.11
N PHE A 197 14.37 21.50 -7.38
CA PHE A 197 14.48 22.86 -7.94
C PHE A 197 14.91 23.86 -6.86
N GLY A 198 15.36 25.03 -7.29
CA GLY A 198 15.75 26.14 -6.42
C GLY A 198 17.26 26.33 -6.31
N GLY A 199 17.67 27.54 -5.92
CA GLY A 199 19.06 27.98 -6.03
C GLY A 199 19.45 28.20 -7.50
N GLU A 200 20.51 27.53 -7.95
CA GLU A 200 20.97 27.57 -9.35
C GLU A 200 20.25 26.55 -10.25
N ILE A 201 19.37 25.71 -9.68
CA ILE A 201 18.68 24.65 -10.41
C ILE A 201 17.28 25.13 -10.83
N VAL A 202 17.04 25.18 -12.15
CA VAL A 202 15.74 25.52 -12.73
C VAL A 202 14.78 24.34 -12.61
N LYS A 203 15.22 23.15 -13.01
CA LYS A 203 14.47 21.90 -12.90
C LYS A 203 15.41 20.71 -12.91
N GLY A 204 15.25 19.83 -11.92
CA GLY A 204 15.98 18.59 -11.78
C GLY A 204 15.08 17.40 -11.53
N TYR A 205 15.60 16.22 -11.87
CA TYR A 205 14.97 14.93 -11.61
C TYR A 205 16.03 13.90 -11.23
N LEU A 206 15.70 13.03 -10.29
CA LEU A 206 16.49 11.86 -9.94
C LEU A 206 15.62 10.62 -9.95
N ILE A 207 16.24 9.47 -10.25
CA ILE A 207 15.60 8.16 -10.22
C ILE A 207 16.64 7.10 -9.85
N GLY A 208 16.24 6.14 -9.02
CA GLY A 208 17.11 5.08 -8.58
C GLY A 208 16.39 4.05 -7.72
N THR A 209 17.15 3.43 -6.82
CA THR A 209 16.64 2.40 -5.92
C THR A 209 17.01 2.64 -4.47
N SER A 210 16.18 2.14 -3.54
CA SER A 210 16.48 2.04 -2.11
C SER A 210 16.71 0.57 -1.73
N ASP A 211 17.74 0.28 -0.94
CA ASP A 211 17.91 -1.03 -0.30
C ASP A 211 17.13 -1.14 1.03
N ILE A 212 17.21 -2.32 1.65
CA ILE A 212 16.54 -2.67 2.92
C ILE A 212 16.92 -1.74 4.09
N ASP A 213 18.16 -1.23 4.09
CA ASP A 213 18.70 -0.32 5.11
C ASP A 213 18.38 1.15 4.79
N GLY A 214 17.69 1.41 3.68
CA GLY A 214 17.33 2.74 3.20
C GLY A 214 18.43 3.42 2.39
N LYS A 215 19.54 2.75 2.04
CA LYS A 215 20.58 3.36 1.19
C LYS A 215 20.06 3.52 -0.22
N LEU A 216 20.36 4.66 -0.82
CA LEU A 216 19.92 5.01 -2.16
C LEU A 216 21.09 4.90 -3.15
N ASP A 217 20.81 4.32 -4.31
CA ASP A 217 21.67 4.37 -5.51
C ASP A 217 20.83 4.96 -6.64
N PHE A 218 21.22 6.14 -7.14
CA PHE A 218 20.44 6.85 -8.15
C PHE A 218 21.27 7.63 -9.16
N CYS A 219 20.66 7.85 -10.32
CA CYS A 219 21.13 8.82 -11.31
C CYS A 219 20.27 10.09 -11.22
N TYR A 220 20.87 11.21 -11.57
CA TYR A 220 20.18 12.50 -11.57
C TYR A 220 20.57 13.36 -12.76
N GLN A 221 19.68 14.28 -13.12
CA GLN A 221 19.90 15.28 -14.14
C GLN A 221 19.18 16.58 -13.82
N HIS A 222 19.74 17.71 -14.26
CA HIS A 222 19.04 19.00 -14.18
C HIS A 222 19.48 19.99 -15.24
N ILE A 223 18.68 21.06 -15.36
CA ILE A 223 19.04 22.28 -16.07
C ILE A 223 19.31 23.38 -15.02
N ASN A 224 20.49 23.99 -15.09
CA ASN A 224 20.85 25.11 -14.24
C ASN A 224 20.44 26.47 -14.84
N THR A 225 20.61 27.57 -14.09
CA THR A 225 20.27 28.94 -14.55
C THR A 225 21.09 29.39 -15.76
N GLY A 226 22.27 28.79 -15.96
CA GLY A 226 23.10 28.94 -17.16
C GLY A 226 22.59 28.18 -18.39
N LYS A 227 21.44 27.49 -18.29
CA LYS A 227 20.83 26.62 -19.33
C LYS A 227 21.70 25.42 -19.72
N GLN A 228 22.62 25.02 -18.85
CA GLN A 228 23.45 23.84 -19.06
C GLN A 228 22.72 22.61 -18.53
N ILE A 229 22.85 21.48 -19.25
CA ILE A 229 22.37 20.18 -18.79
C ILE A 229 23.49 19.54 -17.98
N ARG A 230 23.20 19.16 -16.74
CA ARG A 230 24.10 18.41 -15.86
C ARG A 230 23.54 17.02 -15.60
N THR A 231 24.41 16.02 -15.55
CA THR A 231 24.03 14.62 -15.26
C THR A 231 25.02 14.00 -14.29
N GLY A 232 24.55 13.15 -13.39
CA GLY A 232 25.40 12.50 -12.40
C GLY A 232 24.80 11.22 -11.84
N LYS A 233 25.59 10.55 -11.00
CA LYS A 233 25.18 9.40 -10.17
C LYS A 233 25.50 9.69 -8.70
N CYS A 234 24.78 9.07 -7.80
CA CYS A 234 24.91 9.31 -6.37
C CYS A 234 24.61 8.04 -5.58
N ASN A 235 25.43 7.80 -4.55
CA ASN A 235 25.09 6.90 -3.45
C ASN A 235 24.71 7.76 -2.23
N SER A 236 23.61 7.42 -1.56
CA SER A 236 23.14 8.17 -0.39
C SER A 236 22.88 7.24 0.79
N THR A 237 23.49 7.54 1.94
CA THR A 237 23.34 6.76 3.18
C THR A 237 22.49 7.54 4.18
N PRO A 238 21.41 6.96 4.72
CA PRO A 238 20.55 7.64 5.67
C PRO A 238 21.02 7.55 7.13
N GLU A 239 20.63 8.55 7.91
CA GLU A 239 20.66 8.60 9.36
C GLU A 239 19.31 9.15 9.85
N ILE A 240 18.65 8.43 10.78
CA ILE A 240 17.44 8.91 11.44
C ILE A 240 17.86 9.76 12.65
N LEU A 241 17.43 11.02 12.66
CA LEU A 241 17.69 11.96 13.74
C LEU A 241 16.78 11.69 14.95
N ASN A 242 17.15 12.22 16.11
CA ASN A 242 16.39 12.04 17.37
C ASN A 242 14.93 12.53 17.31
N ASP A 243 14.63 13.45 16.40
CA ASP A 243 13.29 14.00 16.16
C ASP A 243 12.48 13.22 15.10
N GLY A 244 13.05 12.13 14.57
CA GLY A 244 12.43 11.27 13.55
C GLY A 244 12.65 11.74 12.11
N ARG A 245 13.30 12.88 11.90
CA ARG A 245 13.68 13.36 10.56
C ARG A 245 14.82 12.55 9.98
N ILE A 246 14.92 12.51 8.65
CA ILE A 246 16.00 11.81 7.94
C ILE A 246 17.07 12.80 7.49
N LYS A 247 18.32 12.43 7.72
CA LYS A 247 19.50 13.05 7.13
C LYS A 247 20.14 12.06 6.14
N LEU A 248 20.56 12.56 5.00
CA LEU A 248 21.14 11.78 3.91
C LEU A 248 22.56 12.28 3.63
N PHE A 249 23.52 11.37 3.69
CA PHE A 249 24.92 11.62 3.34
C PHE A 249 25.19 11.10 1.94
N GLU A 250 25.51 12.01 1.04
CA GLU A 250 25.59 11.75 -0.39
C GLU A 250 27.03 11.75 -0.88
N GLU A 251 27.39 10.76 -1.69
CA GLU A 251 28.61 10.71 -2.48
C GLU A 251 28.21 10.71 -3.96
N TRP A 252 28.53 11.79 -4.67
CA TRP A 252 28.09 11.99 -6.04
C TRP A 252 29.27 12.10 -7.01
N GLU A 253 29.00 11.78 -8.28
CA GLU A 253 29.94 11.88 -9.39
C GLU A 253 29.20 12.44 -10.61
N TRP A 254 29.72 13.52 -11.19
CA TRP A 254 29.22 14.02 -12.47
C TRP A 254 29.53 13.00 -13.58
N THR A 255 28.57 12.77 -14.48
CA THR A 255 28.75 11.93 -15.67
C THR A 255 28.95 12.77 -16.93
N ASN A 256 28.86 14.09 -16.83
CA ASN A 256 29.20 15.03 -17.88
C ASN A 256 29.98 16.24 -17.34
N GLY A 257 30.57 17.03 -18.23
CA GLY A 257 31.41 18.16 -17.82
C GLY A 257 32.80 17.70 -17.37
N ASP A 258 33.20 18.08 -16.17
CA ASP A 258 34.52 17.79 -15.58
C ASP A 258 34.62 16.40 -14.95
N ILE A 259 33.49 15.67 -14.83
CA ILE A 259 33.42 14.32 -14.25
C ILE A 259 33.94 14.32 -12.80
N SER A 260 33.86 15.47 -12.12
CA SER A 260 34.33 15.59 -10.75
C SER A 260 33.38 14.87 -9.78
N LYS A 261 33.90 14.61 -8.59
CA LYS A 261 33.20 13.95 -7.49
C LYS A 261 33.09 14.90 -6.32
N GLY A 262 32.12 14.63 -5.46
CA GLY A 262 31.94 15.40 -4.25
C GLY A 262 31.04 14.68 -3.27
N SER A 263 30.81 15.36 -2.16
CA SER A 263 29.82 14.94 -1.17
C SER A 263 28.88 16.07 -0.82
N SER A 264 27.67 15.69 -0.41
CA SER A 264 26.63 16.59 0.08
C SER A 264 25.90 15.98 1.26
N ILE A 265 25.23 16.85 2.03
CA ILE A 265 24.29 16.43 3.07
C ILE A 265 22.97 17.12 2.80
N ILE A 266 21.90 16.34 2.73
CA ILE A 266 20.52 16.83 2.68
C ILE A 266 19.75 16.36 3.92
N GLU A 267 18.83 17.17 4.42
CA GLU A 267 18.05 16.91 5.63
C GLU A 267 16.56 17.18 5.35
N GLU A 268 15.70 16.36 5.95
CA GLU A 268 14.25 16.50 5.87
C GLU A 268 13.75 17.77 6.57
N ILE A 269 12.72 18.40 5.97
CA ILE A 269 12.09 19.65 6.44
C ILE A 269 10.60 19.51 6.73
#